data_AF-A0A4Y7RUM2-F1
#
_entry.id   AF-A0A4Y7RUM2-F1
#
_cell.length_a   1.000
_cell.length_b   1.000
_cell.length_c   1.000
_cell.angle_alpha   90.00
_cell.angle_beta   90.00
_cell.angle_gamma   90.00
#
_symmetry.space_group_name_H-M   'P 1'
#
loop_
_entity.id
_entity.type
_entity.pdbx_description
1 polymer ?
#
loop_
_entity_poly.entity_id
_entity_poly.type
_entity_poly.pdbx_seq_one_letter_code
_entity_poly.pdbx_strand_id
1 'polypeptide(L)' 'MLPFQIERLQTKLVQMGLSPRLVESMPPWSLLRNYHDQLLKREKLKLLEAGNEWETSNTYSGAKAPYRFPGKW' A
#
# COMPACT_ATOMS: atom_id res chain seq x y z
N MET A 1 -18.44 16.50 -13.76
CA MET A 1 -18.36 15.02 -13.80
C MET A 1 -19.72 14.49 -14.15
N LEU A 2 -19.77 13.47 -15.02
CA LEU A 2 -21.00 12.77 -15.34
C LEU A 2 -21.42 11.86 -14.17
N PRO A 3 -22.72 11.59 -13.94
CA PRO A 3 -23.20 10.75 -12.85
C PRO A 3 -22.52 9.37 -12.80
N PHE A 4 -22.36 8.72 -13.95
CA PHE A 4 -21.66 7.44 -14.07
C PHE A 4 -20.18 7.51 -13.63
N GLN A 5 -19.51 8.65 -13.82
CA GLN A 5 -18.13 8.83 -13.36
C GLN A 5 -18.08 8.93 -11.84
N ILE A 6 -19.09 9.55 -11.21
CA ILE A 6 -19.19 9.68 -9.75
C ILE A 6 -19.36 8.29 -9.13
N GLU A 7 -20.31 7.49 -9.62
CA GLU A 7 -20.57 6.14 -9.11
C GLU A 7 -19.34 5.22 -9.22
N ARG A 8 -18.62 5.28 -10.35
CA ARG A 8 -17.36 4.53 -10.52
C ARG A 8 -16.31 4.95 -9.51
N LEU A 9 -16.19 6.26 -9.24
CA LEU A 9 -15.20 6.79 -8.30
C LEU A 9 -15.57 6.44 -6.85
N GLN A 10 -16.85 6.52 -6.51
CA GLN A 10 -17.38 6.09 -5.21
C GLN A 10 -17.10 4.61 -4.97
N THR A 11 -17.40 3.75 -5.94
CA THR A 11 -17.10 2.31 -5.86
C THR A 11 -15.61 2.05 -5.65
N LYS A 12 -14.74 2.78 -6.37
CA LYS A 12 -13.29 2.66 -6.23
C LYS A 12 -12.80 3.09 -4.85
N LEU A 13 -13.34 4.17 -4.29
CA LEU A 13 -12.99 4.63 -2.94
C LEU A 13 -13.44 3.65 -1.86
N VAL A 14 -14.61 3.04 -2.01
CA VAL A 14 -15.08 1.99 -1.11
C VAL A 14 -14.15 0.76 -1.19
N GLN A 15 -13.73 0.35 -2.40
CA GLN A 15 -12.72 -0.71 -2.58
C GLN A 15 -11.36 -0.36 -1.96
N MET A 16 -11.04 0.93 -1.83
CA MET A 16 -9.83 1.41 -1.15
C MET A 16 -9.99 1.48 0.38
N GLY A 17 -11.16 1.14 0.92
CA GLY A 17 -11.42 1.07 2.36
C GLY A 17 -12.11 2.30 2.95
N LEU A 18 -12.60 3.24 2.13
CA LEU A 18 -13.43 4.34 2.63
C LEU A 18 -14.85 3.85 2.96
N SER A 19 -15.46 4.46 3.99
CA SER A 19 -16.83 4.13 4.40
C SER A 19 -17.84 4.47 3.29
N PRO A 20 -18.75 3.56 2.91
CA PRO A 20 -19.76 3.80 1.87
C PRO A 20 -20.63 5.03 2.16
N ARG A 21 -21.11 5.16 3.40
CA ARG A 21 -21.97 6.29 3.84
C ARG A 21 -21.26 7.64 3.70
N LEU A 22 -19.95 7.65 3.94
CA LEU A 22 -19.15 8.85 3.80
C LEU A 22 -18.97 9.22 2.32
N VAL A 23 -18.72 8.21 1.47
CA VAL A 23 -18.48 8.37 0.04
C VAL A 23 -19.74 8.80 -0.73
N GLU A 24 -20.91 8.33 -0.31
CA GLU A 24 -22.22 8.71 -0.90
C GLU A 24 -22.58 10.18 -0.66
N SER A 25 -22.18 10.74 0.49
CA SER A 25 -22.50 12.11 0.89
C SER A 25 -21.46 13.14 0.41
N MET A 26 -20.36 12.70 -0.20
CA MET A 26 -19.28 13.59 -0.61
C MET A 26 -19.57 14.35 -1.91
N PRO A 27 -19.20 15.64 -1.99
CA PRO A 27 -19.25 16.36 -3.24
C PRO A 27 -18.17 15.83 -4.22
N PRO A 28 -18.36 15.97 -5.55
CA PRO A 28 -17.48 15.39 -6.55
C PRO A 28 -16.00 15.77 -6.43
N TRP A 29 -15.69 17.00 -6.04
CA TRP A 29 -14.31 17.46 -5.83
C TRP A 29 -13.63 16.74 -4.66
N SER A 30 -14.39 16.40 -3.61
CA SER A 30 -13.88 15.67 -2.45
C SER A 30 -13.59 14.21 -2.80
N LEU A 31 -14.44 13.60 -3.63
CA LEU A 31 -14.19 12.25 -4.16
C LEU A 31 -12.89 12.20 -4.95
N LEU A 32 -12.67 13.16 -5.85
CA LEU A 32 -11.43 13.25 -6.63
C LEU A 32 -10.20 13.45 -5.75
N ARG A 33 -10.27 14.36 -4.77
CA ARG A 33 -9.18 14.61 -3.83
C ARG A 33 -8.83 13.36 -3.02
N ASN A 34 -9.83 12.72 -2.41
CA ASN A 34 -9.62 11.51 -1.62
C ASN A 34 -9.04 10.37 -2.47
N TYR A 35 -9.49 10.25 -3.72
CA TYR A 35 -8.96 9.23 -4.63
C TYR A 35 -7.50 9.49 -4.96
N HIS A 36 -7.13 10.74 -5.23
CA HIS A 36 -5.74 11.14 -5.44
C HIS A 36 -4.87 10.88 -4.21
N ASP A 37 -5.34 11.26 -3.01
CA ASP A 37 -4.61 11.02 -1.75
C ASP A 37 -4.38 9.53 -1.49
N GLN A 38 -5.35 8.68 -1.83
CA GLN A 38 -5.20 7.22 -1.71
C GLN A 38 -4.19 6.64 -2.72
N LEU A 39 -4.13 7.17 -3.94
CA LEU A 39 -3.10 6.78 -4.91
C LEU A 39 -1.70 7.15 -4.40
N LEU A 40 -1.52 8.38 -3.93
CA LEU A 40 -0.25 8.84 -3.37
C LEU A 40 0.19 8.00 -2.17
N LYS A 41 -0.74 7.62 -1.28
CA LYS A 41 -0.44 6.73 -0.15
C LYS A 41 0.06 5.37 -0.63
N ARG A 42 -0.56 4.79 -1.66
CA ARG A 42 -0.13 3.50 -2.23
C ARG A 42 1.23 3.58 -2.92
N GLU A 43 1.49 4.66 -3.65
CA GLU A 43 2.81 4.89 -4.26
C GLU A 43 3.90 5.02 -3.21
N LYS A 44 3.65 5.79 -2.14
CA LYS A 44 4.58 5.90 -1.00
C LYS A 44 4.86 4.55 -0.33
N LEU A 45 3.83 3.72 -0.13
CA LEU A 45 4.00 2.39 0.44
C LEU A 45 4.89 1.51 -0.45
N LYS A 46 4.68 1.51 -1.77
CA LYS A 46 5.51 0.76 -2.71
C LYS A 46 6.98 1.21 -2.69
N LEU A 47 7.22 2.51 -2.60
CA LEU A 47 8.58 3.05 -2.50
C LEU A 47 9.26 2.63 -1.19
N LEU A 48 8.51 2.59 -0.08
CA LEU A 48 9.01 2.10 1.20
C LEU A 48 9.28 0.59 1.17
N GLU A 49 8.39 -0.20 0.56
CA GLU A 49 8.60 -1.64 0.35
C GLU A 49 9.87 -1.88 -0.48
N ALA A 50 10.05 -1.17 -1.59
CA ALA A 50 11.25 -1.27 -2.41
C ALA A 50 12.54 -0.86 -1.67
N GLY A 51 12.47 0.17 -0.81
CA GLY A 51 13.59 0.56 0.05
C GLY A 51 13.93 -0.53 1.09
N ASN A 52 12.91 -1.11 1.73
CA ASN A 52 13.08 -2.19 2.70
C ASN A 52 13.61 -3.48 2.04
N GLU A 53 13.21 -3.80 0.81
CA GLU A 53 13.77 -4.92 0.04
C GLU A 53 15.26 -4.72 -0.27
N TRP A 54 15.66 -3.48 -0.57
CA TRP A 54 17.07 -3.13 -0.76
C TRP A 54 17.88 -3.24 0.55
N GLU A 55 17.31 -2.83 1.68
CA GLU A 55 17.96 -2.96 2.99
C GLU A 55 18.06 -4.42 3.44
N THR A 56 17.00 -5.22 3.29
CA THR A 56 17.01 -6.66 3.63
C THR A 56 17.96 -7.46 2.76
N SER A 57 18.08 -7.15 1.46
CA SER A 57 19.05 -7.81 0.58
C SER A 57 20.50 -7.46 0.90
N ASN A 58 20.79 -6.22 1.34
CA ASN A 58 22.15 -5.85 1.77
C ASN A 58 22.51 -6.32 3.19
N THR A 59 21.52 -6.45 4.08
CA THR A 59 21.75 -6.90 5.47
C THR A 59 21.83 -8.43 5.56
N TYR A 60 21.24 -9.16 4.61
CA TYR A 60 21.33 -10.63 4.51
C TYR A 60 22.59 -11.09 3.75
N SER A 61 23.77 -10.59 4.15
CA SER A 61 25.07 -11.08 3.67
C SER A 61 25.88 -11.80 4.76
N GLY A 62 25.32 -11.94 5.97
CA GLY A 62 26.12 -12.28 7.15
C GLY A 62 25.50 -13.26 8.14
N ALA A 63 24.40 -13.96 7.83
CA ALA A 63 23.92 -15.05 8.69
C ALA A 63 24.85 -16.27 8.56
N LYS A 64 26.07 -16.18 9.11
CA LYS A 64 26.80 -17.36 9.59
C LYS A 64 25.87 -18.03 10.60
N ALA A 65 25.17 -19.08 10.18
CA ALA A 65 24.46 -19.96 11.09
C ALA A 65 25.43 -20.37 12.19
N PRO A 66 25.22 -19.95 13.47
CA PRO A 66 26.04 -20.47 14.53
C PRO A 66 25.66 -21.94 14.69
N TYR A 67 26.63 -22.79 15.01
CA TYR A 67 26.48 -24.21 15.33
C TYR A 67 26.39 -25.18 14.13
N ARG A 68 27.49 -25.30 13.37
CA ARG A 68 27.90 -26.62 12.84
C ARG A 68 28.75 -27.28 13.93
N PHE A 69 28.15 -28.16 14.75
CA PHE A 69 28.92 -29.01 15.66
C PHE A 69 29.70 -30.03 14.82
N PRO A 70 31.05 -30.07 14.87
CA PRO A 70 31.79 -31.21 14.35
C PRO A 70 31.73 -32.31 15.41
N GLY A 71 30.68 -33.13 15.35
CA GLY A 71 30.63 -34.37 16.11
C GLY A 71 31.66 -35.35 15.56
N LYS A 72 32.84 -35.39 16.18
CA LYS A 72 33.73 -36.54 16.12
C LYS A 72 33.17 -37.62 17.07
N TRP A 73 32.80 -38.77 16.52
CA TRP A 73 32.91 -40.08 17.15
C TRP A 73 33.30 -41.08 16.07
#